data_AF-A0A8T5XFD7-F1
#
_entry.id   AF-A0A8T5XFD7-F1
#
_cell.length_a   1.000
_cell.length_b   1.000
_cell.length_c   1.000
_cell.angle_alpha   90.00
_cell.angle_beta   90.00
_cell.angle_gamma   90.00
#
_symmetry.space_group_name_H-M   'P 1'
#
loop_
_entity.id
_entity.type
_entity.pdbx_description
1 polymer ?
#
loop_
_entity_poly.entity_id
_entity_poly.type
_entity_poly.pdbx_seq_one_letter_code
_entity_poly.pdbx_strand_id
1 'polypeptide(L)'
;MNEKIINNQEDGVKVNKTLNFSSLIIPLFLLLTRNGNISEKLSLDNDFQSKVEMVKNIKPYFTEEEQLLLSKVQDVFDILNKVKRLNKQEYDNEINALNTDVSKIERKERILTEMVKYMDKDKRQIVDKVLRTKGRLEETKTNMETQNILEAQKIDKFDSLLHFIRCFEPIMKDSSNKKVKKIQKVLEVMKTPEDRF
;
A
#
# COMPACT_ATOMS: atom_id res chain seq x y z
N MET A 1 65.87 64.88 4.36
CA MET A 1 65.87 63.41 4.54
C MET A 1 64.67 63.09 5.42
N ASN A 2 63.57 62.63 4.82
CA ASN A 2 63.19 61.20 4.67
C ASN A 2 62.62 60.71 6.00
N GLU A 3 61.44 60.08 6.15
CA GLU A 3 60.46 59.40 5.28
C GLU A 3 59.13 59.35 6.08
N LYS A 4 57.94 59.52 5.46
CA LYS A 4 56.92 58.47 5.21
C LYS A 4 56.81 57.40 6.33
N ILE A 5 55.63 57.17 6.92
CA ILE A 5 54.59 56.17 6.55
C ILE A 5 53.43 56.39 7.56
N ILE A 6 52.20 56.82 7.20
CA ILE A 6 51.06 56.13 6.55
C ILE A 6 50.55 54.88 7.29
N ASN A 7 49.32 54.99 7.82
CA ASN A 7 48.26 53.98 8.05
C ASN A 7 48.63 52.56 8.55
N ASN A 8 47.87 52.08 9.54
CA ASN A 8 46.86 51.05 9.26
C ASN A 8 45.92 50.92 10.47
N GLN A 9 44.78 51.60 10.34
CA GLN A 9 43.57 51.31 11.09
C GLN A 9 42.97 50.04 10.45
N GLU A 10 43.20 48.88 11.09
CA GLU A 10 42.52 47.63 10.75
C GLU A 10 41.08 47.66 11.27
N ASP A 11 40.24 48.50 10.66
CA ASP A 11 38.80 48.29 10.72
C ASP A 11 38.43 47.32 9.59
N GLY A 12 38.61 46.04 9.89
CA GLY A 12 38.10 44.93 9.10
C GLY A 12 36.58 45.05 8.97
N VAL A 13 36.13 45.68 7.89
CA VAL A 13 34.73 45.62 7.44
C VAL A 13 34.42 44.17 7.09
N LYS A 14 33.92 43.42 8.08
CA LYS A 14 33.18 42.18 7.85
C LYS A 14 31.90 42.56 7.10
N VAL A 15 31.98 42.50 5.78
CA VAL A 15 30.80 42.49 4.91
C VAL A 15 30.06 41.18 5.21
N ASN A 16 29.19 41.20 6.22
CA ASN A 16 28.18 40.19 6.40
C ASN A 16 27.29 40.26 5.15
N LYS A 17 27.57 39.41 4.16
CA LYS A 17 26.66 39.12 3.05
C LYS A 17 25.46 38.37 3.63
N THR A 18 24.57 39.09 4.30
CA THR A 18 23.15 38.75 4.30
C THR A 18 22.67 38.92 2.86
N LEU A 19 22.93 37.91 2.04
CA LEU A 19 22.25 37.76 0.76
C LEU A 19 20.76 37.74 1.07
N ASN A 20 20.11 38.87 0.79
CA ASN A 20 18.70 39.09 1.03
C ASN A 20 17.91 37.95 0.40
N PHE A 21 17.42 37.04 1.24
CA PHE A 21 16.54 35.90 0.95
C PHE A 21 15.34 36.27 0.06
N SER A 22 14.88 37.52 0.19
CA SER A 22 13.85 38.14 -0.63
C SER A 22 14.20 38.12 -2.13
N SER A 23 15.48 38.22 -2.50
CA SER A 23 15.92 38.39 -3.89
C SER A 23 15.85 37.12 -4.76
N LEU A 24 15.80 35.91 -4.18
CA LEU A 24 15.71 34.64 -4.92
C LEU A 24 14.31 34.03 -4.93
N ILE A 25 13.52 34.24 -3.87
CA ILE A 25 12.12 33.79 -3.81
C ILE A 25 11.24 34.68 -4.70
N ILE A 26 11.53 35.98 -4.80
CA ILE A 26 10.76 36.91 -5.63
C ILE A 26 10.81 36.54 -7.13
N PRO A 27 11.96 36.23 -7.76
CA PRO A 27 12.00 35.73 -9.14
C PRO A 27 11.21 34.44 -9.34
N LEU A 28 11.24 33.52 -8.37
CA LEU A 28 10.48 32.27 -8.46
C LEU A 28 8.97 32.53 -8.39
N PHE A 29 8.53 33.40 -7.47
CA PHE A 29 7.15 33.87 -7.42
C PHE A 29 6.76 34.70 -8.65
N LEU A 30 7.65 35.53 -9.20
CA LEU A 30 7.42 36.33 -10.41
C LEU A 30 7.34 35.48 -11.68
N LEU A 31 8.13 34.41 -11.78
CA LEU A 31 7.99 33.41 -12.83
C LEU A 31 6.65 32.67 -12.71
N LEU A 32 6.15 32.47 -11.49
CA LEU A 32 4.82 31.92 -11.22
C LEU A 32 3.69 32.93 -11.49
N THR A 33 3.93 34.25 -11.33
CA THR A 33 2.93 35.33 -11.45
C THR A 33 3.05 36.18 -12.72
N ARG A 34 3.84 35.77 -13.73
CA ARG A 34 4.14 36.53 -14.97
C ARG A 34 2.93 37.13 -15.73
N ASN A 35 1.70 36.75 -15.40
CA ASN A 35 0.48 37.47 -15.82
C ASN A 35 -0.31 37.84 -14.57
N GLY A 36 -0.41 39.13 -14.26
CA GLY A 36 -0.74 39.72 -12.96
C GLY A 36 -2.18 39.57 -12.42
N ASN A 37 -2.87 38.47 -12.66
CA ASN A 37 -4.16 38.18 -12.03
C ASN A 37 -4.14 36.83 -11.31
N ILE A 38 -4.17 36.87 -9.98
CA ILE A 38 -4.16 35.68 -9.11
C ILE A 38 -5.48 34.89 -9.22
N SER A 39 -6.60 35.55 -9.58
CA SER A 39 -7.91 34.89 -9.70
C SER A 39 -8.10 34.06 -10.98
N GLU A 40 -7.38 34.36 -12.07
CA GLU A 40 -7.49 33.65 -13.35
C GLU A 40 -6.54 32.44 -13.45
N LYS A 41 -5.53 32.33 -12.57
CA LYS A 41 -4.39 31.41 -12.73
C LYS A 41 -4.38 30.18 -11.84
N LEU A 42 -5.42 29.96 -11.04
CA LEU A 42 -5.76 28.61 -10.57
C LEU A 42 -6.53 27.80 -11.63
N SER A 43 -6.41 28.18 -12.91
CA SER A 43 -6.80 27.29 -14.00
C SER A 43 -6.05 25.97 -13.85
N LEU A 44 -6.83 24.89 -13.77
CA LEU A 44 -6.35 23.51 -13.75
C LEU A 44 -5.73 23.09 -15.09
N ASP A 45 -5.66 23.99 -16.08
CA ASP A 45 -4.95 23.75 -17.33
C ASP A 45 -3.44 23.97 -17.21
N ASN A 46 -2.97 24.56 -16.10
CA ASN A 46 -1.55 24.64 -15.83
C ASN A 46 -0.88 23.25 -15.78
N ASP A 47 0.36 23.20 -16.25
CA ASP A 47 1.22 22.02 -16.13
C ASP A 47 1.89 22.00 -14.74
N PHE A 48 1.17 21.44 -13.76
CA PHE A 48 1.68 21.31 -12.39
C PHE A 48 2.75 20.23 -12.27
N GLN A 49 2.72 19.19 -13.12
CA GLN A 49 3.71 18.11 -13.10
C GLN A 49 5.12 18.64 -13.40
N SER A 50 5.28 19.44 -14.47
CA SER A 50 6.56 20.08 -14.78
C SER A 50 7.06 21.00 -13.66
N LYS A 51 6.14 21.64 -12.92
CA LYS A 51 6.49 22.50 -11.77
C LYS A 51 6.97 21.69 -10.56
N VAL A 52 6.38 20.53 -10.29
CA VAL A 52 6.87 19.59 -9.26
C VAL A 52 8.29 19.14 -9.59
N GLU A 53 8.55 18.76 -10.84
CA GLU A 53 9.88 18.32 -11.29
C GLU A 53 10.90 19.44 -11.23
N MET A 54 10.54 20.66 -11.64
CA MET A 54 11.39 21.83 -11.52
C MET A 54 11.80 22.07 -10.07
N VAL A 55 10.85 22.12 -9.14
CA VAL A 55 11.13 22.34 -7.72
C VAL A 55 12.02 21.23 -7.16
N LYS A 56 11.74 19.97 -7.50
CA LYS A 56 12.55 18.81 -7.10
C LYS A 56 14.00 18.92 -7.57
N ASN A 57 14.23 19.38 -8.79
CA ASN A 57 15.56 19.49 -9.40
C ASN A 57 16.36 20.68 -8.86
N ILE A 58 15.71 21.81 -8.56
CA ILE A 58 16.41 23.00 -8.04
C ILE A 58 16.67 22.90 -6.53
N LYS A 59 15.83 22.16 -5.78
CA LYS A 59 15.88 22.08 -4.32
C LYS A 59 17.28 21.79 -3.73
N PRO A 60 18.07 20.83 -4.25
CA PRO A 60 19.38 20.51 -3.68
C PRO A 60 20.40 21.67 -3.69
N TYR A 61 20.17 22.72 -4.49
CA TYR A 61 21.06 23.87 -4.59
C TYR A 61 20.77 24.96 -3.54
N PHE A 62 19.77 24.75 -2.67
CA PHE A 62 19.36 25.70 -1.64
C PHE A 62 19.79 25.24 -0.24
N THR A 63 19.75 26.16 0.73
CA THR A 63 19.99 25.86 2.14
C THR A 63 18.89 24.98 2.73
N GLU A 64 19.14 24.34 3.88
CA GLU A 64 18.17 23.43 4.52
C GLU A 64 16.81 24.11 4.80
N GLU A 65 16.83 25.36 5.28
CA GLU A 65 15.61 26.14 5.54
C GLU A 65 14.81 26.41 4.24
N GLU A 66 15.50 26.71 3.16
CA GLU A 66 14.90 26.92 1.84
C GLU A 66 14.41 25.60 1.23
N GLN A 67 15.13 24.51 1.43
CA GLN A 67 14.71 23.18 1.01
C GLN A 67 13.40 22.75 1.69
N LEU A 68 13.23 23.10 2.98
CA LEU A 68 11.98 22.87 3.69
C LEU A 68 10.83 23.65 3.04
N LEU A 69 11.05 24.93 2.71
CA LEU A 69 10.04 25.75 2.03
C LEU A 69 9.71 25.21 0.64
N LEU A 70 10.73 24.87 -0.15
CA LEU A 70 10.56 24.29 -1.48
C LEU A 70 9.84 22.95 -1.43
N SER A 71 10.03 22.14 -0.38
CA SER A 71 9.27 20.91 -0.19
C SER A 71 7.77 21.19 0.03
N LYS A 72 7.42 22.24 0.80
CA LYS A 72 6.01 22.66 0.94
C LYS A 72 5.42 23.15 -0.39
N VAL A 73 6.19 23.91 -1.17
CA VAL A 73 5.76 24.36 -2.51
C VAL A 73 5.57 23.18 -3.46
N GLN A 74 6.47 22.20 -3.41
CA GLN A 74 6.37 20.95 -4.17
C GLN A 74 5.07 20.20 -3.83
N ASP A 75 4.73 20.08 -2.54
CA ASP A 75 3.49 19.42 -2.10
C ASP A 75 2.24 20.15 -2.62
N VAL A 76 2.24 21.48 -2.61
CA VAL A 76 1.13 22.27 -3.17
C VAL A 76 0.94 21.98 -4.65
N PHE A 77 2.01 21.94 -5.44
CA PHE A 77 1.91 21.61 -6.87
C PHE A 77 1.45 20.16 -7.09
N ASP A 78 1.89 19.21 -6.28
CA ASP A 78 1.44 17.81 -6.37
C ASP A 78 -0.06 17.67 -6.04
N ILE A 79 -0.55 18.39 -5.03
CA ILE A 79 -2.00 18.45 -4.71
C ILE A 79 -2.79 19.04 -5.89
N LEU A 80 -2.35 20.16 -6.45
CA LEU A 80 -3.01 20.77 -7.60
C LEU A 80 -3.01 19.84 -8.83
N ASN A 81 -1.94 19.08 -9.04
CA ASN A 81 -1.86 18.07 -10.08
C ASN A 81 -2.87 16.94 -9.85
N LYS A 82 -3.01 16.44 -8.62
CA LYS A 82 -4.03 15.43 -8.25
C LYS A 82 -5.46 15.95 -8.44
N VAL A 83 -5.74 17.21 -8.07
CA VAL A 83 -7.04 17.86 -8.30
C VAL A 83 -7.36 18.00 -9.78
N LYS A 84 -6.36 18.38 -10.60
CA LYS A 84 -6.49 18.41 -12.06
C LYS A 84 -6.87 17.03 -12.61
N ARG A 85 -6.14 15.99 -12.21
CA ARG A 85 -6.41 14.61 -12.64
C ARG A 85 -7.83 14.14 -12.25
N LEU A 86 -8.29 14.47 -11.04
CA LEU A 86 -9.66 14.20 -10.58
C LEU A 86 -10.71 14.86 -11.50
N ASN A 87 -10.52 16.15 -11.81
CA ASN A 87 -11.48 16.90 -12.63
C ASN A 87 -11.49 16.46 -14.10
N LYS A 88 -10.33 16.06 -14.65
CA LYS A 88 -10.22 15.59 -16.04
C LYS A 88 -10.48 14.09 -16.20
N GLN A 89 -10.70 13.36 -15.10
CA GLN A 89 -10.82 11.91 -15.07
C GLN A 89 -9.64 11.17 -15.74
N GLU A 90 -8.45 11.77 -15.68
CA GLU A 90 -7.22 11.25 -16.30
C GLU A 90 -6.61 10.13 -15.44
N TYR A 91 -7.21 8.94 -15.56
CA TYR A 91 -6.81 7.72 -14.86
C TYR A 91 -6.39 6.60 -15.80
N ASP A 92 -6.34 6.83 -17.11
CA ASP A 92 -6.05 5.79 -18.11
C ASP A 92 -4.75 5.02 -17.82
N ASN A 93 -3.73 5.71 -17.30
CA ASN A 93 -2.44 5.09 -16.92
C ASN A 93 -2.51 4.26 -15.62
N GLU A 94 -3.50 4.51 -14.76
CA GLU A 94 -3.75 3.77 -13.51
C GLU A 94 -4.77 2.64 -13.71
N ILE A 95 -5.68 2.78 -14.68
CA ILE A 95 -6.68 1.78 -15.03
C ILE A 95 -6.04 0.77 -15.99
N ASN A 96 -5.19 -0.09 -15.46
CA ASN A 96 -4.76 -1.29 -16.16
C ASN A 96 -5.58 -2.46 -15.63
N ALA A 97 -6.57 -2.92 -16.41
CA ALA A 97 -7.33 -4.13 -16.11
C ALA A 97 -6.46 -5.39 -16.34
N LEU A 98 -5.38 -5.52 -15.56
CA LEU A 98 -4.34 -6.56 -15.69
C LEU A 98 -4.82 -7.98 -15.41
N ASN A 99 -6.06 -8.16 -14.96
CA ASN A 99 -6.59 -9.44 -14.47
C ASN A 99 -7.98 -9.75 -15.04
N THR A 100 -8.20 -9.55 -16.33
CA THR A 100 -9.44 -10.03 -17.00
C THR A 100 -9.52 -11.55 -17.06
N ASP A 101 -8.37 -12.23 -17.08
CA ASP A 101 -8.27 -13.68 -17.26
C ASP A 101 -8.53 -14.45 -15.96
N VAL A 102 -8.71 -13.74 -14.85
CA VAL A 102 -8.88 -14.31 -13.52
C VAL A 102 -10.36 -14.38 -13.15
N SER A 103 -10.79 -15.53 -12.60
CA SER A 103 -12.19 -15.73 -12.22
C SER A 103 -12.67 -14.65 -11.23
N LYS A 104 -13.97 -14.33 -11.24
CA LYS A 104 -14.56 -13.35 -10.28
C LYS A 104 -14.26 -13.73 -8.82
N ILE A 105 -14.21 -15.02 -8.51
CA ILE A 105 -13.98 -15.53 -7.15
C ILE A 105 -12.53 -15.33 -6.74
N GLU A 106 -11.59 -15.64 -7.63
CA GLU A 106 -10.15 -15.47 -7.36
C GLU A 106 -9.76 -13.99 -7.28
N ARG A 107 -10.39 -13.11 -8.08
CA ARG A 107 -10.23 -11.65 -7.91
C ARG A 107 -10.65 -11.16 -6.53
N LYS A 108 -11.81 -11.62 -6.03
CA LYS A 108 -12.29 -11.26 -4.68
C LYS A 108 -11.32 -11.75 -3.59
N GLU A 109 -10.75 -12.94 -3.77
CA GLU A 109 -9.74 -13.46 -2.86
C GLU A 109 -8.48 -12.61 -2.84
N ARG A 110 -7.91 -12.27 -4.01
CA ARG A 110 -6.73 -11.40 -4.08
C ARG A 110 -6.97 -10.04 -3.43
N ILE A 111 -8.15 -9.44 -3.66
CA ILE A 111 -8.55 -8.19 -3.01
C ILE A 111 -8.58 -8.34 -1.48
N LEU A 112 -9.21 -9.40 -0.96
CA LEU A 112 -9.28 -9.65 0.49
C LEU A 112 -7.89 -9.84 1.10
N THR A 113 -7.01 -10.59 0.42
CA THR A 113 -5.63 -10.81 0.85
C THR A 113 -4.83 -9.51 0.95
N GLU A 114 -5.01 -8.59 -0.01
CA GLU A 114 -4.38 -7.28 0.05
C GLU A 114 -4.98 -6.38 1.13
N MET A 115 -6.31 -6.36 1.26
CA MET A 115 -7.00 -5.54 2.27
C MET A 115 -6.61 -5.94 3.69
N VAL A 116 -6.43 -7.23 3.97
CA VAL A 116 -6.06 -7.77 5.29
C VAL A 116 -4.81 -7.12 5.88
N LYS A 117 -3.86 -6.71 5.05
CA LYS A 117 -2.60 -6.06 5.49
C LYS A 117 -2.84 -4.73 6.21
N TYR A 118 -3.97 -4.08 5.93
CA TYR A 118 -4.34 -2.76 6.45
C TYR A 118 -5.55 -2.81 7.40
N MET A 119 -6.04 -4.01 7.76
CA MET A 119 -7.17 -4.17 8.66
C MET A 119 -6.75 -4.24 10.13
N ASP A 120 -7.62 -3.72 11.01
CA ASP A 120 -7.52 -3.91 12.45
C ASP A 120 -7.48 -5.40 12.84
N LYS A 121 -6.81 -5.70 13.95
CA LYS A 121 -6.54 -7.08 14.42
C LYS A 121 -7.78 -7.98 14.43
N ASP A 122 -8.91 -7.49 14.92
CA ASP A 122 -10.14 -8.29 15.07
C ASP A 122 -10.77 -8.63 13.71
N LYS A 123 -10.78 -7.67 12.79
CA LYS A 123 -11.31 -7.86 11.43
C LYS A 123 -10.38 -8.75 10.59
N ARG A 124 -9.06 -8.56 10.75
CA ARG A 124 -8.03 -9.39 10.13
C ARG A 124 -8.18 -10.86 10.50
N GLN A 125 -8.40 -11.17 11.78
CA GLN A 125 -8.58 -12.55 12.22
C GLN A 125 -9.78 -13.23 11.54
N ILE A 126 -10.87 -12.50 11.30
CA ILE A 126 -12.05 -13.05 10.63
C ILE A 126 -11.73 -13.38 9.18
N VAL A 127 -11.12 -12.43 8.45
CA VAL A 127 -10.78 -12.64 7.04
C VAL A 127 -9.72 -13.74 6.87
N ASP A 128 -8.71 -13.79 7.73
CA ASP A 128 -7.70 -14.85 7.74
C ASP A 128 -8.34 -16.24 7.94
N LYS A 129 -9.33 -16.36 8.82
CA LYS A 129 -10.07 -17.62 9.03
C LYS A 129 -10.86 -18.03 7.79
N VAL A 130 -11.50 -17.08 7.11
CA VAL A 130 -12.26 -17.32 5.88
C VAL A 130 -11.33 -17.77 4.75
N LEU A 131 -10.21 -17.08 4.53
CA LEU A 131 -9.22 -17.44 3.51
C LEU A 131 -8.64 -18.84 3.77
N ARG A 132 -8.27 -19.14 5.03
CA ARG A 132 -7.79 -20.48 5.42
C ARG A 132 -8.83 -21.57 5.20
N THR A 133 -10.10 -21.27 5.48
CA THR A 133 -11.20 -22.24 5.28
C THR A 133 -11.38 -22.55 3.80
N LYS A 134 -11.34 -21.53 2.94
CA LYS A 134 -11.38 -21.72 1.48
C LYS A 134 -10.19 -22.55 0.99
N GLY A 135 -8.97 -22.22 1.42
CA GLY A 135 -7.78 -23.00 1.05
C GLY A 135 -7.89 -24.47 1.43
N ARG A 136 -8.36 -24.76 2.65
CA ARG A 136 -8.62 -26.14 3.10
C ARG A 136 -9.71 -26.84 2.28
N LEU A 137 -10.75 -26.13 1.85
CA LEU A 137 -11.80 -26.68 0.99
C LEU A 137 -11.27 -27.06 -0.39
N GLU A 138 -10.47 -26.20 -1.03
CA GLU A 138 -9.86 -26.49 -2.33
C GLU A 138 -8.84 -27.63 -2.25
N GLU A 139 -8.03 -27.67 -1.19
CA GLU A 139 -7.12 -28.79 -0.91
C GLU A 139 -7.91 -30.10 -0.72
N THR A 140 -8.98 -30.08 0.08
CA THR A 140 -9.84 -31.24 0.31
C THR A 140 -10.52 -31.69 -0.98
N LYS A 141 -11.00 -30.76 -1.81
CA LYS A 141 -11.58 -31.05 -3.12
C LYS A 141 -10.55 -31.73 -4.02
N THR A 142 -9.35 -31.16 -4.13
CA THR A 142 -8.26 -31.71 -4.94
C THR A 142 -7.87 -33.11 -4.46
N ASN A 143 -7.76 -33.31 -3.15
CA ASN A 143 -7.47 -34.61 -2.54
C ASN A 143 -8.58 -35.63 -2.80
N MET A 144 -9.85 -35.23 -2.72
CA MET A 144 -10.98 -36.10 -3.06
C MET A 144 -11.02 -36.45 -4.54
N GLU A 145 -10.73 -35.50 -5.43
CA GLU A 145 -10.69 -35.73 -6.88
C GLU A 145 -9.54 -36.68 -7.25
N THR A 146 -8.35 -36.49 -6.68
CA THR A 146 -7.20 -37.40 -6.88
C THR A 146 -7.43 -38.78 -6.25
N GLN A 147 -8.04 -38.88 -5.07
CA GLN A 147 -8.40 -40.15 -4.43
C GLN A 147 -9.51 -40.89 -5.19
N ASN A 148 -10.51 -40.21 -5.73
CA ASN A 148 -11.53 -40.83 -6.58
C ASN A 148 -10.96 -41.39 -7.89
N ILE A 149 -9.83 -40.86 -8.38
CA ILE A 149 -9.11 -41.40 -9.55
C ILE A 149 -8.25 -42.63 -9.16
N LEU A 150 -7.76 -42.69 -7.92
CA LEU A 150 -6.91 -43.78 -7.40
C LEU A 150 -7.70 -44.93 -6.74
N GLU A 151 -8.91 -44.69 -6.22
CA GLU A 151 -9.68 -45.64 -5.43
C GLU A 151 -11.12 -45.82 -5.97
N ALA A 152 -11.24 -46.58 -7.06
CA ALA A 152 -12.47 -47.32 -7.35
C ALA A 152 -12.72 -48.48 -6.35
N GLN A 153 -11.91 -48.60 -5.29
CA GLN A 153 -12.01 -49.62 -4.25
C GLN A 153 -11.88 -48.97 -2.86
N LYS A 154 -13.00 -48.94 -2.11
CA LYS A 154 -13.10 -48.69 -0.65
C LYS A 154 -12.64 -47.33 -0.10
N ILE A 155 -13.18 -46.22 -0.61
CA ILE A 155 -13.16 -44.97 0.17
C ILE A 155 -14.10 -45.13 1.39
N ASP A 156 -13.52 -45.04 2.58
CA ASP A 156 -14.28 -44.98 3.83
C ASP A 156 -15.00 -43.63 3.92
N LYS A 157 -16.30 -43.62 3.60
CA LYS A 157 -17.17 -42.44 3.55
C LYS A 157 -17.09 -41.57 4.82
N PHE A 158 -16.71 -42.16 5.95
CA PHE A 158 -16.56 -41.47 7.22
C PHE A 158 -15.31 -40.58 7.28
N ASP A 159 -14.21 -40.98 6.66
CA ASP A 159 -12.99 -40.14 6.62
C ASP A 159 -13.17 -38.92 5.72
N SER A 160 -13.84 -39.08 4.58
CA SER A 160 -14.20 -37.97 3.70
C SER A 160 -15.07 -36.92 4.42
N LEU A 161 -16.04 -37.38 5.22
CA LEU A 161 -16.90 -36.50 6.02
C LEU A 161 -16.10 -35.76 7.10
N LEU A 162 -15.21 -36.46 7.81
CA LEU A 162 -14.35 -35.85 8.82
C LEU A 162 -13.41 -34.81 8.20
N HIS A 163 -12.83 -35.10 7.04
CA HIS A 163 -11.95 -34.17 6.32
C HIS A 163 -12.70 -32.90 5.88
N PHE A 164 -13.94 -33.06 5.38
CA PHE A 164 -14.80 -31.94 5.04
C PHE A 164 -15.13 -31.06 6.26
N ILE A 165 -15.52 -31.66 7.38
CA ILE A 165 -15.83 -30.93 8.61
C ILE A 165 -14.60 -30.13 9.12
N ARG A 166 -13.39 -30.68 8.99
CA ARG A 166 -12.14 -30.01 9.39
C ARG A 166 -11.81 -28.77 8.57
N CYS A 167 -12.35 -28.63 7.36
CA CYS A 167 -12.16 -27.42 6.55
C CYS A 167 -12.67 -26.17 7.28
N PHE A 168 -13.78 -26.31 8.03
CA PHE A 168 -14.43 -25.22 8.74
C PHE A 168 -13.84 -24.96 10.14
N GLU A 169 -12.90 -25.77 10.60
CA GLU A 169 -12.26 -25.61 11.91
C GLU A 169 -11.75 -24.17 12.17
N PRO A 170 -11.15 -23.44 11.21
CA PRO A 170 -10.67 -22.08 11.45
C PRO A 170 -11.78 -21.09 11.84
N ILE A 171 -13.01 -21.31 11.34
CA ILE A 171 -14.17 -20.44 11.60
C ILE A 171 -15.10 -20.99 12.68
N MET A 172 -14.90 -22.23 13.15
CA MET A 172 -15.72 -22.80 14.21
C MET A 172 -15.42 -22.17 15.57
N LYS A 173 -16.46 -22.10 16.41
CA LYS A 173 -16.31 -21.80 17.84
C LYS A 173 -15.64 -22.99 18.55
N ASP A 174 -14.86 -22.71 19.60
CA ASP A 174 -14.13 -23.76 20.36
C ASP A 174 -15.04 -24.88 20.87
N SER A 175 -16.26 -24.54 21.29
CA SER A 175 -17.25 -25.53 21.74
C SER A 175 -17.66 -26.50 20.62
N SER A 176 -17.80 -26.02 19.40
CA SER A 176 -18.08 -26.84 18.22
C SER A 176 -16.86 -27.67 17.83
N ASN A 177 -15.65 -27.09 17.88
CA ASN A 177 -14.43 -27.82 17.56
C ASN A 177 -14.19 -28.99 18.54
N LYS A 178 -14.48 -28.79 19.83
CA LYS A 178 -14.45 -29.88 20.83
C LYS A 178 -15.44 -31.01 20.49
N LYS A 179 -16.63 -30.69 19.96
CA LYS A 179 -17.61 -31.71 19.52
C LYS A 179 -17.11 -32.47 18.30
N VAL A 180 -16.52 -31.79 17.32
CA VAL A 180 -15.91 -32.45 16.14
C VAL A 180 -14.81 -33.43 16.56
N LYS A 181 -13.92 -33.03 17.48
CA LYS A 181 -12.88 -33.92 18.02
C LYS A 181 -13.44 -35.14 18.75
N LYS A 182 -14.58 -34.99 19.45
CA LYS A 182 -15.26 -36.14 20.10
C LYS A 182 -15.85 -37.09 19.06
N ILE A 183 -16.49 -36.57 18.02
CA ILE A 183 -17.04 -37.38 16.93
C ILE A 183 -15.91 -38.14 16.23
N GLN A 184 -14.78 -37.48 15.97
CA GLN A 184 -13.60 -38.14 15.42
C GLN A 184 -13.13 -39.32 16.27
N LYS A 185 -13.00 -39.13 17.60
CA LYS A 185 -12.59 -40.21 18.52
C LYS A 185 -13.57 -41.38 18.52
N VAL A 186 -14.88 -41.11 18.46
CA VAL A 186 -15.92 -42.15 18.39
C VAL A 186 -15.78 -42.94 17.08
N LEU A 187 -15.54 -42.26 15.96
CA LEU A 187 -15.33 -42.89 14.67
C LEU A 187 -14.03 -43.71 14.62
N GLU A 188 -12.94 -43.22 15.21
CA GLU A 188 -11.68 -43.97 15.36
C GLU A 188 -11.90 -45.27 16.14
N VAL A 189 -12.68 -45.22 17.24
CA VAL A 189 -13.02 -46.41 18.04
C VAL A 189 -13.89 -47.39 17.25
N MET A 190 -14.90 -46.91 16.49
CA MET A 190 -15.76 -47.76 15.65
C MET A 190 -15.03 -48.43 14.49
N LYS A 191 -13.90 -47.87 14.03
CA LYS A 191 -13.07 -48.46 12.98
C LYS A 191 -12.09 -49.51 13.49
N THR A 192 -11.86 -49.58 14.81
CA THR A 192 -11.04 -50.65 15.40
C THR A 192 -11.81 -51.96 15.21
N PRO A 193 -11.26 -52.96 14.47
CA PRO A 193 -11.95 -54.23 14.30
C PRO A 193 -12.16 -54.87 15.68
N GLU A 194 -13.37 -55.38 15.91
CA GLU A 194 -13.72 -56.25 17.04
C GLU A 194 -12.95 -57.58 16.92
N ASP A 195 -11.64 -57.58 17.13
CA ASP A 195 -10.80 -58.77 17.12
C ASP A 195 -9.77 -58.70 18.25
N ARG A 196 -10.24 -58.64 19.50
CA ARG A 196 -9.52 -59.10 20.71
C ARG A 196 -10.49 -59.43 21.84
N PHE A 197 -11.31 -60.46 21.68
CA PHE A 197 -11.85 -61.25 22.79
C PHE A 197 -11.93 -62.71 22.39
#